data_AF-A0A2J6GYZ9-F1
#
_entry.id   AF-A0A2J6GYZ9-F1
#
_cell.length_a   1.000
_cell.length_b   1.000
_cell.length_c   1.000
_cell.angle_alpha   90.00
_cell.angle_beta   90.00
_cell.angle_gamma   90.00
#
_symmetry.space_group_name_H-M   'P 1'
#
loop_
_entity.id
_entity.type
_entity.pdbx_description
1 polymer ?
#
loop_
_entity_poly.entity_id
_entity_poly.type
_entity_poly.pdbx_seq_one_letter_code
_entity_poly.pdbx_strand_id
1 'polypeptide(L)'
;MNDKTKKIFALGFASLAVLGGATAAVAYNGNGIADGSMSEDCDGTGIGSQDGLGMGSQGEFKGHGPMFEQNDEVTAAIEAEDYDAFLEATGNSNIGEDQFNNMVEMHNLHEAVEEAIEDGDYEAWLEAVSQMPNGENMAEVIEAEDFDTLIELHNTQERSRELREELGLDEIRGMGGQGKGRQGSRGMGGI
;
A
#
# COMPACT_ATOMS: atom_id res chain seq x y z
N MET A 1 -52.09 5.75 -3.98
CA MET A 1 -52.04 6.25 -2.60
C MET A 1 -52.89 5.33 -1.74
N ASN A 2 -52.25 4.46 -0.95
CA ASN A 2 -52.93 3.58 0.00
C ASN A 2 -52.24 3.68 1.36
N ASP A 3 -52.98 4.26 2.29
CA ASP A 3 -52.64 4.62 3.65
C ASP A 3 -53.01 3.47 4.59
N LYS A 4 -52.22 2.39 4.55
CA LYS A 4 -52.37 1.28 5.49
C LYS A 4 -51.02 0.77 5.95
N THR A 5 -50.75 1.03 7.21
CA THR A 5 -49.96 0.22 8.16
C THR A 5 -48.62 0.83 8.57
N LYS A 6 -48.73 1.96 9.28
CA LYS A 6 -47.85 2.31 10.40
C LYS A 6 -47.86 1.15 11.43
N LYS A 7 -46.79 0.36 11.44
CA LYS A 7 -46.30 -0.43 12.57
C LYS A 7 -44.82 -0.06 12.68
N ILE A 8 -44.45 0.96 13.45
CA ILE A 8 -44.09 0.81 14.87
C ILE A 8 -43.47 -0.57 15.12
N PHE A 9 -42.26 -0.78 14.60
CA PHE A 9 -41.27 -1.61 15.26
C PHE A 9 -40.31 -0.67 15.97
N ALA A 10 -40.71 -0.29 17.17
CA ALA A 10 -39.78 0.04 18.23
C ALA A 10 -39.11 -1.28 18.63
N LEU A 11 -38.13 -1.72 17.85
CA LEU A 11 -37.14 -2.67 18.32
C LEU A 11 -36.18 -1.85 19.17
N GLY A 12 -36.41 -1.91 20.47
CA GLY A 12 -35.44 -1.41 21.43
C GLY A 12 -34.11 -2.07 21.15
N PHE A 13 -33.15 -1.27 20.74
CA PHE A 13 -31.74 -1.58 20.93
C PHE A 13 -31.55 -1.74 22.44
N ALA A 14 -31.65 -2.98 22.91
CA ALA A 14 -31.07 -3.36 24.18
C ALA A 14 -29.58 -3.07 24.02
N SER A 15 -29.14 -2.01 24.69
CA SER A 15 -27.73 -1.72 24.95
C SER A 15 -27.14 -2.99 25.56
N LEU A 16 -26.50 -3.80 24.73
CA LEU A 16 -25.65 -4.88 25.18
C LEU A 16 -24.37 -4.19 25.64
N ALA A 17 -24.33 -3.88 26.93
CA ALA A 17 -23.08 -3.59 27.62
C ALA A 17 -22.21 -4.85 27.52
N VAL A 18 -21.41 -4.92 26.46
CA VAL A 18 -20.30 -5.86 26.37
C VAL A 18 -19.32 -5.43 27.45
N LEU A 19 -19.21 -6.30 28.45
CA LEU A 19 -18.24 -6.23 29.51
C LEU A 19 -16.84 -6.10 28.91
N GLY A 20 -16.16 -5.01 29.27
CA GLY A 20 -14.73 -4.94 29.57
C GLY A 20 -13.81 -5.94 28.86
N GLY A 21 -13.51 -5.68 27.60
CA GLY A 21 -12.20 -5.99 27.04
C GLY A 21 -11.28 -4.83 27.38
N ALA A 22 -10.27 -5.06 28.22
CA ALA A 22 -9.24 -4.07 28.49
C ALA A 22 -8.52 -3.75 27.18
N THR A 23 -8.75 -2.56 26.62
CA THR A 23 -7.85 -2.00 25.62
C THR A 23 -6.52 -1.73 26.33
N ALA A 24 -5.55 -2.60 26.09
CA ALA A 24 -4.18 -2.31 26.46
C ALA A 24 -3.76 -1.09 25.62
N ALA A 25 -3.64 0.05 26.28
CA ALA A 25 -2.99 1.21 25.69
C ALA A 25 -1.56 0.81 25.35
N VAL A 26 -1.28 0.60 24.06
CA VAL A 26 0.10 0.49 23.55
C VAL A 26 0.70 1.88 23.72
N ALA A 27 1.46 2.04 24.80
CA ALA A 27 2.28 3.22 25.02
C ALA A 27 3.36 3.24 23.93
N TYR A 28 3.16 4.09 22.92
CA TYR A 28 4.15 4.39 21.91
C TYR A 28 5.35 5.06 22.59
N ASN A 29 6.39 4.27 22.88
CA ASN A 29 7.67 4.78 23.36
C ASN A 29 8.36 5.45 22.17
N GLY A 30 8.20 6.77 22.07
CA GLY A 30 8.95 7.61 21.14
C GLY A 30 10.45 7.47 21.39
N ASN A 31 11.09 6.60 20.60
CA ASN A 31 12.52 6.43 20.61
C ASN A 31 13.13 7.51 19.71
N GLY A 32 13.43 8.67 20.30
CA GLY A 32 14.24 9.69 19.67
C GLY A 32 15.65 9.17 19.44
N ILE A 33 16.08 9.10 18.17
CA ILE A 33 17.49 8.90 17.82
C ILE A 33 17.89 9.88 16.70
N ALA A 34 18.77 10.79 17.13
CA ALA A 34 19.87 11.44 16.41
C ALA A 34 19.57 12.31 15.18
N ASP A 35 19.51 13.61 15.47
CA ASP A 35 20.17 14.68 14.70
C ASP A 35 21.58 14.23 14.24
N GLY A 36 21.67 13.88 12.96
CA GLY A 36 22.89 13.65 12.23
C GLY A 36 23.14 14.80 11.26
N SER A 37 23.65 15.90 11.80
CA SER A 37 24.36 16.96 11.08
C SER A 37 25.38 16.36 10.10
N MET A 38 25.02 16.34 8.81
CA MET A 38 25.92 15.97 7.73
C MET A 38 26.44 17.25 7.10
N SER A 39 27.67 17.59 7.49
CA SER A 39 28.43 18.76 7.08
C SER A 39 28.71 18.76 5.59
N GLU A 40 28.48 19.95 5.03
CA GLU A 40 29.16 20.60 3.90
C GLU A 40 30.47 19.95 3.46
N ASP A 41 30.55 19.60 2.16
CA ASP A 41 31.69 19.82 1.28
C ASP A 41 31.23 19.48 -0.16
N CYS A 42 30.77 20.50 -0.89
CA CYS A 42 30.38 20.44 -2.30
C CYS A 42 31.10 21.55 -3.08
N ASP A 43 32.42 21.57 -3.00
CA ASP A 43 33.31 22.43 -3.78
C ASP A 43 33.79 21.67 -5.02
N GLY A 44 33.26 22.04 -6.19
CA GLY A 44 33.61 21.35 -7.43
C GLY A 44 33.02 21.97 -8.69
N THR A 45 33.37 23.22 -8.96
CA THR A 45 33.22 23.89 -10.27
C THR A 45 33.59 22.99 -11.44
N GLY A 46 32.63 22.75 -12.34
CA GLY A 46 32.84 22.08 -13.63
C GLY A 46 31.79 22.52 -14.64
N ILE A 47 31.91 23.77 -15.12
CA ILE A 47 31.15 24.29 -16.27
C ILE A 47 31.71 23.59 -17.52
N GLY A 48 31.05 22.51 -17.95
CA GLY A 48 31.34 21.76 -19.17
C GLY A 48 30.13 21.78 -20.11
N SER A 49 30.37 22.23 -21.34
CA SER A 49 29.46 22.50 -22.45
C SER A 49 28.15 21.71 -22.56
N GLN A 50 27.10 22.48 -22.87
CA GLN A 50 25.91 22.09 -23.61
C GLN A 50 26.27 21.30 -24.88
N ASP A 51 25.49 20.24 -25.12
CA ASP A 51 25.14 19.61 -26.41
C ASP A 51 25.25 18.08 -26.34
N GLY A 52 24.18 17.45 -25.83
CA GLY A 52 24.01 16.00 -25.83
C GLY A 52 22.77 15.57 -25.08
N LEU A 53 21.61 15.60 -25.75
CA LEU A 53 20.37 14.97 -25.27
C LEU A 53 20.56 13.44 -25.20
N GLY A 54 21.16 12.97 -24.09
CA GLY A 54 21.39 11.57 -23.78
C GLY A 54 20.73 11.19 -22.47
N MET A 55 19.40 11.19 -22.43
CA MET A 55 18.61 10.48 -21.42
C MET A 55 19.01 9.00 -21.42
N GLY A 56 19.87 8.60 -20.49
CA GLY A 56 20.43 7.25 -20.49
C GLY A 56 21.10 6.88 -19.17
N SER A 57 20.54 7.30 -18.04
CA SER A 57 20.86 6.72 -16.74
C SER A 57 19.60 6.03 -16.23
N GLN A 58 19.26 4.91 -16.86
CA GLN A 58 18.42 3.90 -16.24
C GLN A 58 19.22 3.32 -15.07
N GLY A 59 19.05 3.89 -13.89
CA GLY A 59 19.24 3.10 -12.68
C GLY A 59 18.43 1.83 -12.88
N GLU A 60 19.08 0.67 -12.77
CA GLU A 60 18.44 -0.63 -12.76
C GLU A 60 17.44 -0.66 -11.59
N PHE A 61 16.26 -0.10 -11.81
CA PHE A 61 15.11 -0.33 -10.98
C PHE A 61 14.79 -1.81 -11.21
N LYS A 62 15.40 -2.67 -10.39
CA LYS A 62 14.91 -4.02 -10.12
C LYS A 62 13.54 -3.83 -9.49
N GLY A 63 12.57 -3.45 -10.33
CA GLY A 63 11.18 -3.46 -10.01
C GLY A 63 10.90 -4.90 -9.64
N HIS A 64 10.94 -5.15 -8.34
CA HIS A 64 10.16 -6.19 -7.72
C HIS A 64 8.75 -5.87 -8.21
N GLY A 65 8.34 -6.50 -9.33
CA GLY A 65 6.93 -6.57 -9.67
C GLY A 65 6.21 -7.03 -8.41
N PRO A 66 4.99 -6.53 -8.14
CA PRO A 66 4.33 -6.68 -6.85
C PRO A 66 4.50 -8.12 -6.38
N MET A 67 5.38 -8.31 -5.40
CA MET A 67 6.01 -9.61 -5.08
C MET A 67 5.05 -10.52 -4.31
N PHE A 68 3.76 -10.17 -4.34
CA PHE A 68 2.67 -10.84 -3.72
C PHE A 68 1.64 -11.04 -4.83
N GLU A 69 1.88 -12.06 -5.65
CA GLU A 69 0.75 -12.86 -6.11
C GLU A 69 0.03 -13.24 -4.82
N GLN A 70 -1.15 -12.64 -4.58
CA GLN A 70 -1.85 -12.69 -3.30
C GLN A 70 -2.10 -14.15 -2.98
N ASN A 71 -1.22 -14.74 -2.18
CA ASN A 71 -1.43 -16.08 -1.67
C ASN A 71 -2.45 -15.87 -0.55
N ASP A 72 -3.69 -16.30 -0.78
CA ASP A 72 -4.78 -16.22 0.20
C ASP A 72 -4.34 -16.75 1.58
N GLU A 73 -3.42 -17.74 1.62
CA GLU A 73 -2.85 -18.27 2.86
C GLU A 73 -1.97 -17.27 3.59
N VAL A 74 -1.20 -16.45 2.87
CA VAL A 74 -0.37 -15.39 3.44
C VAL A 74 -1.23 -14.27 3.99
N THR A 75 -2.25 -13.83 3.24
CA THR A 75 -3.19 -12.80 3.71
C THR A 75 -3.94 -13.28 4.95
N ALA A 76 -4.49 -14.50 4.93
CA ALA A 76 -5.18 -15.08 6.08
C ALA A 76 -4.27 -15.19 7.32
N ALA A 77 -2.98 -15.48 7.15
CA ALA A 77 -2.02 -15.50 8.25
C ALA A 77 -1.75 -14.10 8.83
N ILE A 78 -1.70 -13.07 7.98
CA ILE A 78 -1.55 -11.66 8.41
C ILE A 78 -2.80 -11.21 9.18
N GLU A 79 -3.99 -11.47 8.65
CA GLU A 79 -5.28 -11.16 9.30
C GLU A 79 -5.45 -11.87 10.66
N ALA A 80 -4.94 -13.10 10.75
CA ALA A 80 -4.96 -13.89 11.99
C ALA A 80 -3.82 -13.53 12.97
N GLU A 81 -2.91 -12.63 12.58
CA GLU A 81 -1.66 -12.34 13.28
C GLU A 81 -0.83 -13.61 13.60
N ASP A 82 -0.89 -14.62 12.71
CA ASP A 82 -0.26 -15.92 12.87
C ASP A 82 1.07 -15.99 12.12
N TYR A 83 2.16 -15.65 12.83
CA TYR A 83 3.51 -15.65 12.29
C TYR A 83 3.97 -17.04 11.82
N ASP A 84 3.60 -18.11 12.51
CA ASP A 84 4.01 -19.47 12.14
C ASP A 84 3.31 -19.90 10.83
N ALA A 85 2.02 -19.63 10.69
CA ALA A 85 1.27 -19.86 9.46
C ALA A 85 1.83 -19.04 8.29
N PHE A 86 2.25 -17.80 8.55
CA PHE A 86 2.88 -16.94 7.55
C PHE A 86 4.21 -17.52 7.05
N LEU A 87 5.06 -18.04 7.95
CA LEU A 87 6.31 -18.69 7.56
C LEU A 87 6.09 -19.95 6.72
N GLU A 88 5.04 -20.72 7.03
CA GLU A 88 4.62 -21.89 6.25
C GLU A 88 4.15 -21.49 4.84
N ALA A 89 3.24 -20.51 4.76
CA ALA A 89 2.65 -20.05 3.50
C ALA A 89 3.68 -19.39 2.56
N THR A 90 4.61 -18.61 3.12
CA THR A 90 5.67 -17.95 2.33
C THR A 90 6.85 -18.87 2.02
N GLY A 91 7.05 -19.93 2.81
CA GLY A 91 8.24 -20.78 2.76
C GLY A 91 9.55 -20.05 3.08
N ASN A 92 9.49 -18.82 3.61
CA ASN A 92 10.66 -17.97 3.83
C ASN A 92 10.94 -17.75 5.31
N SER A 93 11.89 -18.50 5.86
CA SER A 93 12.32 -18.39 7.25
C SER A 93 13.22 -17.19 7.56
N ASN A 94 13.47 -16.29 6.61
CA ASN A 94 14.36 -15.13 6.82
C ASN A 94 13.61 -13.86 7.27
N ILE A 95 12.27 -13.87 7.22
CA ILE A 95 11.46 -12.80 7.79
C ILE A 95 11.47 -12.99 9.31
N GLY A 96 11.74 -11.93 10.06
CA GLY A 96 11.66 -11.94 11.53
C GLY A 96 10.28 -11.48 12.02
N GLU A 97 9.97 -11.76 13.29
CA GLU A 97 8.70 -11.38 13.92
C GLU A 97 8.45 -9.86 13.87
N ASP A 98 9.49 -9.03 14.08
CA ASP A 98 9.37 -7.57 13.96
C ASP A 98 8.94 -7.12 12.56
N GLN A 99 9.45 -7.80 11.52
CA GLN A 99 9.07 -7.51 10.13
C GLN A 99 7.65 -7.99 9.84
N PHE A 100 7.25 -9.14 10.38
CA PHE A 100 5.89 -9.63 10.28
C PHE A 100 4.90 -8.68 10.95
N ASN A 101 5.18 -8.22 12.17
CA ASN A 101 4.34 -7.25 12.87
C ASN A 101 4.20 -5.94 12.07
N ASN A 102 5.25 -5.50 11.40
CA ASN A 102 5.16 -4.36 10.49
C ASN A 102 4.27 -4.65 9.26
N MET A 103 4.27 -5.89 8.75
CA MET A 103 3.35 -6.27 7.67
C MET A 103 1.89 -6.28 8.14
N VAL A 104 1.61 -6.79 9.34
CA VAL A 104 0.27 -6.76 9.97
C VAL A 104 -0.19 -5.32 10.16
N GLU A 105 0.66 -4.46 10.72
CA GLU A 105 0.33 -3.04 10.92
C GLU A 105 0.01 -2.35 9.59
N MET A 106 0.84 -2.56 8.56
CA MET A 106 0.60 -2.00 7.23
C MET A 106 -0.66 -2.55 6.57
N HIS A 107 -1.01 -3.81 6.80
CA HIS A 107 -2.24 -4.42 6.32
C HIS A 107 -3.47 -3.76 6.95
N ASN A 108 -3.50 -3.65 8.27
CA ASN A 108 -4.61 -3.04 9.00
C ASN A 108 -4.81 -1.56 8.60
N LEU A 109 -3.71 -0.82 8.40
CA LEU A 109 -3.79 0.56 7.90
C LEU A 109 -4.36 0.63 6.48
N HIS A 110 -4.00 -0.31 5.61
CA HIS A 110 -4.55 -0.38 4.26
C HIS A 110 -6.05 -0.67 4.27
N GLU A 111 -6.50 -1.65 5.06
CA GLU A 111 -7.93 -1.95 5.21
C GLU A 111 -8.71 -0.75 5.75
N ALA A 112 -8.18 -0.05 6.76
CA ALA A 112 -8.82 1.15 7.30
C ALA A 112 -8.96 2.27 6.25
N VAL A 113 -7.97 2.41 5.36
CA VAL A 113 -8.03 3.36 4.24
C VAL A 113 -9.09 2.94 3.22
N GLU A 114 -9.14 1.66 2.86
CA GLU A 114 -10.13 1.13 1.91
C GLU A 114 -11.56 1.29 2.47
N GLU A 115 -11.81 0.87 3.72
CA GLU A 115 -13.10 1.02 4.40
C GLU A 115 -13.54 2.49 4.43
N ALA A 116 -12.63 3.42 4.76
CA ALA A 116 -12.94 4.84 4.77
C ALA A 116 -13.30 5.40 3.38
N ILE A 117 -12.68 4.90 2.30
CA ILE A 117 -13.03 5.27 0.92
C ILE A 117 -14.39 4.70 0.54
N GLU A 118 -14.69 3.46 0.92
CA GLU A 118 -15.98 2.82 0.65
C GLU A 118 -17.14 3.50 1.38
N ASP A 119 -16.93 3.89 2.65
CA ASP A 119 -17.89 4.63 3.45
C ASP A 119 -17.99 6.11 3.06
N GLY A 120 -17.01 6.61 2.30
CA GLY A 120 -16.91 8.02 1.96
C GLY A 120 -16.61 8.92 3.17
N ASP A 121 -15.87 8.41 4.16
CA ASP A 121 -15.48 9.14 5.35
C ASP A 121 -14.06 9.72 5.21
N TYR A 122 -13.99 11.00 4.82
CA TYR A 122 -12.73 11.72 4.68
C TYR A 122 -11.93 11.83 5.99
N GLU A 123 -12.60 11.97 7.14
CA GLU A 123 -11.90 12.11 8.43
C GLU A 123 -11.24 10.79 8.83
N ALA A 124 -11.95 9.67 8.67
CA ALA A 124 -11.40 8.34 8.89
C ALA A 124 -10.24 8.02 7.93
N TRP A 125 -10.39 8.39 6.65
CA TRP A 125 -9.34 8.22 5.65
C TRP A 125 -8.08 9.01 6.02
N LEU A 126 -8.24 10.28 6.42
CA LEU A 126 -7.13 11.15 6.82
C LEU A 126 -6.40 10.58 8.05
N GLU A 127 -7.14 10.09 9.04
CA GLU A 127 -6.58 9.46 10.23
C GLU A 127 -5.77 8.21 9.88
N ALA A 128 -6.31 7.31 9.05
CA ALA A 128 -5.63 6.09 8.63
C ALA A 128 -4.37 6.40 7.81
N VAL A 129 -4.46 7.31 6.83
CA VAL A 129 -3.31 7.73 6.01
C VAL A 129 -2.23 8.39 6.85
N SER A 130 -2.58 9.23 7.83
CA SER A 130 -1.59 9.91 8.69
C SER A 130 -0.69 8.96 9.50
N GLN A 131 -1.16 7.74 9.74
CA GLN A 131 -0.41 6.70 10.45
C GLN A 131 0.53 5.92 9.53
N MET A 132 0.33 6.00 8.20
CA MET A 132 1.17 5.30 7.24
C MET A 132 2.56 5.95 7.10
N PRO A 133 3.61 5.16 6.84
CA PRO A 133 4.91 5.70 6.49
C PRO A 133 4.82 6.52 5.19
N ASN A 134 5.11 7.82 5.28
CA ASN A 134 4.96 8.83 4.22
C ASN A 134 3.52 9.27 3.89
N GLY A 135 2.54 8.92 4.72
CA GLY A 135 1.14 9.31 4.49
C GLY A 135 0.88 10.82 4.57
N GLU A 136 1.69 11.57 5.33
CA GLU A 136 1.61 13.03 5.41
C GLU A 136 1.63 13.69 4.02
N ASN A 137 2.48 13.22 3.11
CA ASN A 137 2.56 13.77 1.75
C ASN A 137 1.26 13.52 0.94
N MET A 138 0.53 12.46 1.24
CA MET A 138 -0.71 12.11 0.55
C MET A 138 -1.88 12.92 1.11
N ALA A 139 -1.92 13.08 2.43
CA ALA A 139 -2.87 13.93 3.15
C ALA A 139 -2.75 15.42 2.76
N GLU A 140 -1.56 15.90 2.42
CA GLU A 140 -1.35 17.28 1.96
C GLU A 140 -1.85 17.53 0.53
N VAL A 141 -1.91 16.49 -0.31
CA VAL A 141 -2.27 16.62 -1.73
C VAL A 141 -3.77 16.47 -1.95
N ILE A 142 -4.43 15.66 -1.13
CA ILE A 142 -5.86 15.36 -1.27
C ILE A 142 -6.60 16.13 -0.19
N GLU A 143 -7.27 17.20 -0.60
CA GLU A 143 -8.15 17.95 0.29
C GLU A 143 -9.55 17.31 0.34
N ALA A 144 -10.38 17.73 1.29
CA ALA A 144 -11.76 17.24 1.42
C ALA A 144 -12.59 17.46 0.15
N GLU A 145 -12.26 18.49 -0.63
CA GLU A 145 -12.91 18.83 -1.91
C GLU A 145 -12.58 17.82 -3.02
N ASP A 146 -11.40 17.20 -2.96
CA ASP A 146 -10.91 16.23 -3.95
C ASP A 146 -11.26 14.78 -3.59
N PHE A 147 -11.74 14.54 -2.36
CA PHE A 147 -12.02 13.20 -1.86
C PHE A 147 -13.07 12.44 -2.69
N ASP A 148 -14.10 13.12 -3.20
CA ASP A 148 -15.07 12.51 -4.13
C ASP A 148 -14.38 11.96 -5.40
N THR A 149 -13.35 12.66 -5.90
CA THR A 149 -12.56 12.21 -7.05
C THR A 149 -11.73 10.99 -6.72
N LEU A 150 -11.22 10.89 -5.48
CA LEU A 150 -10.51 9.70 -5.00
C LEU A 150 -11.43 8.48 -4.94
N ILE A 151 -12.67 8.65 -4.46
CA ILE A 151 -13.68 7.58 -4.42
C ILE A 151 -14.01 7.11 -5.86
N GLU A 152 -14.23 8.05 -6.78
CA GLU A 152 -14.47 7.71 -8.20
C GLU A 152 -13.30 6.96 -8.83
N LEU A 153 -12.06 7.37 -8.52
CA LEU A 153 -10.85 6.71 -8.97
C LEU A 153 -10.77 5.28 -8.42
N HIS A 154 -11.01 5.09 -7.12
CA HIS A 154 -11.03 3.78 -6.48
C HIS A 154 -12.04 2.84 -7.14
N ASN A 155 -13.30 3.28 -7.27
CA ASN A 155 -14.36 2.52 -7.93
C ASN A 155 -14.03 2.16 -9.38
N THR A 156 -13.35 3.05 -10.10
CA THR A 156 -12.91 2.80 -11.48
C THR A 156 -11.82 1.73 -11.54
N GLN A 157 -10.90 1.73 -10.57
CA GLN A 157 -9.85 0.72 -10.48
C GLN A 157 -10.44 -0.65 -10.14
N GLU A 158 -11.35 -0.72 -9.17
CA GLU A 158 -11.98 -1.99 -8.77
C GLU A 158 -12.78 -2.59 -9.92
N ARG A 159 -13.62 -1.79 -10.57
CA ARG A 159 -14.33 -2.21 -11.78
C ARG A 159 -13.38 -2.66 -12.89
N SER A 160 -12.23 -2.02 -13.02
CA SER A 160 -11.22 -2.40 -14.01
C SER A 160 -10.55 -3.72 -13.67
N ARG A 161 -10.41 -4.07 -12.39
CA ARG A 161 -9.93 -5.37 -11.91
C ARG A 161 -10.97 -6.45 -12.22
N GLU A 162 -12.22 -6.25 -11.80
CA GLU A 162 -13.33 -7.18 -12.10
C GLU A 162 -13.45 -7.49 -13.59
N LEU A 163 -13.37 -6.46 -14.46
CA LEU A 163 -13.43 -6.65 -15.91
C LEU A 163 -12.23 -7.43 -16.47
N ARG A 164 -11.05 -7.34 -15.85
CA ARG A 164 -9.89 -8.15 -16.27
C ARG A 164 -10.07 -9.60 -15.87
N GLU A 165 -10.58 -9.86 -14.68
CA GLU A 165 -10.91 -11.20 -14.20
C GLU A 165 -11.98 -11.85 -15.09
N GLU A 166 -13.06 -11.11 -15.41
CA GLU A 166 -14.13 -11.57 -16.31
C GLU A 166 -13.61 -11.91 -17.71
N LEU A 167 -12.65 -11.13 -18.22
CA LEU A 167 -12.04 -11.37 -19.53
C LEU A 167 -10.89 -12.39 -19.49
N GLY A 168 -10.51 -12.90 -18.32
CA GLY A 168 -9.38 -13.81 -18.14
C GLY A 168 -8.03 -13.17 -18.50
N LEU A 169 -7.90 -11.85 -18.35
CA LEU A 169 -6.70 -11.09 -18.72
C LEU A 169 -5.64 -11.05 -17.61
N ASP A 170 -5.98 -11.40 -16.37
CA ASP A 170 -5.01 -11.38 -15.27
C ASP A 170 -3.88 -12.40 -15.46
N GLU A 171 -4.18 -13.54 -16.09
CA GLU A 171 -3.16 -14.56 -16.41
C GLU A 171 -2.14 -14.07 -17.45
N ILE A 172 -2.51 -13.12 -18.32
CA ILE A 172 -1.64 -12.60 -19.39
C ILE A 172 -0.58 -11.65 -18.82
N ARG A 173 -0.85 -10.99 -17.68
CA ARG A 173 0.05 -9.99 -17.08
C ARG A 173 1.36 -10.60 -16.56
N GLY A 174 1.37 -11.90 -16.26
CA GLY A 174 2.57 -12.65 -15.86
C GLY A 174 3.54 -13.00 -17.01
N MET A 175 3.12 -12.93 -18.28
CA MET A 175 3.94 -13.35 -19.43
C MET A 175 4.63 -12.20 -20.20
N GLY A 176 4.42 -10.94 -19.82
CA GLY A 176 4.85 -9.78 -20.61
C GLY A 176 6.21 -9.15 -20.29
N GLY A 177 6.92 -9.61 -19.24
CA GLY A 177 8.05 -8.86 -18.66
C GLY A 177 9.46 -9.40 -18.92
N GLN A 178 9.61 -10.59 -19.51
CA GLN A 178 10.94 -11.17 -19.76
C GLN A 178 11.40 -10.86 -21.19
N GLY A 179 11.64 -9.58 -21.45
CA GLY A 179 12.40 -9.08 -22.59
C GLY A 179 13.86 -9.55 -22.52
N LYS A 180 14.06 -10.86 -22.71
CA LYS A 180 15.34 -11.56 -22.81
C LYS A 180 15.98 -11.17 -24.15
N GLY A 181 16.35 -9.91 -24.30
CA GLY A 181 16.66 -9.35 -25.61
C GLY A 181 17.48 -8.07 -25.53
N ARG A 182 18.76 -8.20 -25.15
CA ARG A 182 19.92 -7.57 -25.83
C ARG A 182 21.22 -7.77 -25.04
N GLN A 183 21.54 -9.04 -24.80
CA GLN A 183 22.92 -9.46 -24.64
C GLN A 183 23.54 -9.51 -26.04
N GLY A 184 24.14 -8.41 -26.48
CA GLY A 184 24.84 -8.42 -27.77
C GLY A 184 25.21 -7.04 -28.28
N SER A 185 26.26 -6.43 -27.72
CA SER A 185 27.35 -5.81 -28.49
C SER A 185 28.32 -5.07 -27.56
N ARG A 186 29.09 -5.85 -26.78
CA ARG A 186 30.43 -5.42 -26.39
C ARG A 186 31.39 -5.92 -27.48
N GLY A 187 32.07 -4.98 -28.12
CA GLY A 187 33.43 -5.15 -28.60
C GLY A 187 33.68 -5.96 -29.87
N MET A 188 33.76 -5.27 -31.00
CA MET A 188 34.91 -5.37 -31.91
C MET A 188 35.37 -3.93 -32.14
N GLY A 189 36.59 -3.48 -31.84
CA GLY A 189 37.86 -4.18 -31.98
C GLY A 189 38.40 -3.93 -33.39
N GLY A 190 39.33 -2.98 -33.55
CA GLY A 190 40.05 -2.73 -34.80
C GLY A 190 40.67 -1.34 -34.82
N ILE A 191 41.83 -1.16 -34.17
CA ILE A 191 43.21 -1.06 -34.70
C ILE A 191 43.67 0.38 -34.88
#